data_AF-A0A2E6LLB6-F1
#
_entry.id   AF-A0A2E6LLB6-F1
#
_cell.length_a   1.000
_cell.length_b   1.000
_cell.length_c   1.000
_cell.angle_alpha   90.00
_cell.angle_beta   90.00
_cell.angle_gamma   90.00
#
_symmetry.space_group_name_H-M   'P 1'
#
loop_
_entity.id
_entity.type
_entity.pdbx_description
1 polymer ?
#
loop_
_entity_poly.entity_id
_entity_poly.type
_entity_poly.pdbx_seq_one_letter_code
_entity_poly.pdbx_strand_id
1 'polypeptide(L)'
;MTRTTFLKDVAATLQLMPVVVRVSELAQRPISPADGASLLESEVGIGSLSYSADEHWKILKDWLLHYLPRQFRRPSGSDDIQRAMEIADWS
;
A
#
# COMPACT_ATOMS: atom_id res chain seq x y z
N MET A 1 19.62 -16.58 -6.05
CA MET A 1 18.24 -16.13 -5.81
C MET A 1 17.57 -15.82 -7.14
N THR A 2 16.34 -16.29 -7.39
CA THR A 2 15.61 -15.95 -8.63
C THR A 2 14.81 -14.65 -8.44
N ARG A 3 14.50 -13.96 -9.54
CA ARG A 3 13.64 -12.76 -9.51
C ARG A 3 12.31 -13.02 -8.80
N THR A 4 11.70 -14.17 -9.06
CA THR A 4 10.42 -14.57 -8.43
C THR A 4 10.55 -14.73 -6.92
N THR A 5 11.67 -15.27 -6.43
CA THR A 5 11.90 -15.43 -4.99
C THR A 5 12.04 -14.05 -4.33
N PHE A 6 12.85 -13.17 -4.93
CA PHE A 6 13.02 -11.79 -4.45
C PHE A 6 11.68 -11.03 -4.34
N LEU A 7 10.84 -11.08 -5.38
CA LEU A 7 9.54 -10.40 -5.36
C LEU A 7 8.62 -10.94 -4.25
N LYS A 8 8.65 -12.25 -3.99
CA LYS A 8 7.87 -12.87 -2.91
C LYS A 8 8.38 -12.46 -1.53
N ASP A 9 9.70 -12.40 -1.35
CA ASP A 9 10.31 -12.00 -0.08
C ASP A 9 10.02 -10.52 0.24
N VAL A 10 10.07 -9.65 -0.76
CA VAL A 10 9.67 -8.24 -0.60
C VAL A 10 8.18 -8.13 -0.28
N ALA A 11 7.31 -8.85 -0.99
CA ALA A 11 5.88 -8.86 -0.71
C ALA A 11 5.56 -9.34 0.72
N ALA A 12 6.22 -10.41 1.18
CA ALA A 12 6.08 -10.91 2.54
C ALA A 12 6.58 -9.89 3.58
N THR A 13 7.69 -9.23 3.31
CA THR A 13 8.23 -8.17 4.19
C THR A 13 7.25 -7.00 4.30
N LEU A 14 6.70 -6.53 3.18
CA LEU A 14 5.71 -5.45 3.16
C LEU A 14 4.48 -5.79 4.00
N GLN A 15 3.96 -7.02 3.91
CA GLN A 15 2.78 -7.45 4.66
C GLN A 15 2.98 -7.43 6.19
N LEU A 16 4.23 -7.46 6.67
CA LEU A 16 4.56 -7.41 8.08
C LEU A 16 4.79 -5.97 8.59
N MET A 17 4.88 -4.98 7.70
CA MET A 17 5.10 -3.59 8.09
C MET A 17 3.83 -3.00 8.73
N PRO A 18 3.90 -2.40 9.93
CA PRO A 18 2.72 -1.86 10.62
C PRO A 18 1.92 -0.87 9.77
N VAL A 19 2.60 0.01 9.04
CA VAL A 19 1.97 0.97 8.13
C VAL A 19 1.19 0.29 7.00
N VAL A 20 1.67 -0.84 6.48
CA VAL A 20 0.99 -1.60 5.41
C VAL A 20 -0.23 -2.33 5.97
N VAL A 21 -0.12 -2.91 7.17
CA VAL A 21 -1.26 -3.49 7.88
C VAL A 21 -2.35 -2.44 8.07
N ARG A 22 -1.97 -1.24 8.53
CA ARG A 22 -2.91 -0.14 8.73
C ARG A 22 -3.56 0.33 7.43
N VAL A 23 -2.78 0.47 6.35
CA VAL A 23 -3.32 0.76 5.02
C VAL A 23 -4.29 -0.32 4.58
N SER A 24 -4.00 -1.61 4.81
CA SER A 24 -4.89 -2.72 4.46
C SER A 24 -6.23 -2.69 5.21
N GLU A 25 -6.23 -2.24 6.47
CA GLU A 25 -7.46 -2.07 7.26
C GLU A 25 -8.33 -0.93 6.73
N LEU A 26 -7.71 0.21 6.39
CA LEU A 26 -8.40 1.42 5.93
C LEU A 26 -8.84 1.33 4.47
N ALA A 27 -8.09 0.61 3.64
CA ALA A 27 -8.33 0.50 2.20
C ALA A 27 -9.61 -0.28 1.83
N GLN A 28 -10.45 -0.68 2.81
CA GLN A 28 -11.82 -1.10 2.53
C GLN A 28 -12.60 0.00 1.78
N ARG A 29 -12.26 1.27 2.02
CA ARG A 29 -12.67 2.42 1.22
C ARG A 29 -11.46 2.98 0.46
N PRO A 30 -11.66 3.62 -0.71
CA PRO A 30 -10.56 4.29 -1.39
C PRO A 30 -9.86 5.29 -0.46
N ILE A 31 -8.54 5.19 -0.36
CA ILE A 31 -7.68 6.11 0.37
C ILE A 31 -7.14 7.11 -0.64
N SER A 32 -7.54 8.38 -0.49
CA SER A 32 -7.06 9.45 -1.35
C SER A 32 -5.57 9.76 -1.09
N PRO A 33 -4.87 10.47 -2.00
CA PRO A 33 -3.51 10.92 -1.75
C PRO A 33 -3.35 11.70 -0.45
N ALA A 34 -4.29 12.61 -0.14
CA ALA A 34 -4.25 13.41 1.08
C ALA A 34 -4.44 12.57 2.34
N ASP A 35 -5.41 11.65 2.34
CA ASP A 35 -5.65 10.76 3.49
C ASP A 35 -4.45 9.84 3.74
N GLY A 36 -3.81 9.36 2.68
CA GLY A 36 -2.62 8.52 2.75
C GLY A 36 -1.41 9.27 3.31
N ALA A 37 -1.22 10.53 2.92
CA ALA A 37 -0.16 11.38 3.49
C ALA A 37 -0.41 11.64 4.98
N SER A 38 -1.63 12.03 5.37
CA SER A 38 -1.99 12.22 6.78
C SER A 38 -1.85 10.93 7.60
N LEU A 39 -2.15 9.76 7.02
CA LEU A 39 -1.93 8.47 7.67
C LEU A 39 -0.44 8.27 7.99
N LEU A 40 0.45 8.55 7.05
CA LEU A 40 1.89 8.40 7.25
C LEU A 40 2.44 9.33 8.32
N GLU A 41 1.97 10.58 8.35
CA GLU A 41 2.35 11.53 9.41
C GLU A 41 1.95 11.01 10.80
N SER A 42 0.78 10.37 10.90
CA SER A 42 0.26 9.83 12.16
C SER A 42 0.94 8.53 12.62
N GLU A 43 1.24 7.61 11.69
CA GLU A 43 1.74 6.27 12.00
C GLU A 43 3.27 6.23 12.10
N VAL A 44 3.97 7.03 11.29
CA VAL A 44 5.44 7.04 11.22
C VAL A 44 6.02 8.21 12.04
N GLY A 45 5.23 9.27 12.23
CA GLY A 45 5.66 10.51 12.86
C GLY A 45 6.43 11.39 11.87
N ILE A 46 6.05 12.67 11.80
CA ILE A 46 6.63 13.65 10.87
C ILE A 46 8.17 13.71 10.94
N GLY A 47 8.75 13.56 12.14
CA GLY A 47 10.20 13.62 12.36
C GLY A 47 10.99 12.39 11.91
N SER A 48 10.31 11.29 11.55
CA SER A 48 10.94 10.04 11.11
C SER A 48 10.98 9.89 9.59
N LEU A 49 10.29 10.77 8.86
CA LEU A 49 10.21 10.73 7.40
C LEU A 49 11.43 11.41 6.77
N SER A 50 12.17 10.69 5.92
CA SER A 50 13.29 11.25 5.14
C SER A 50 12.86 12.16 3.97
N TYR A 51 11.57 12.17 3.65
CA TYR A 51 10.92 12.87 2.54
C TYR A 51 9.56 13.39 3.02
N SER A 52 8.87 14.20 2.22
CA SER A 52 7.51 14.62 2.56
C SER A 52 6.56 13.41 2.69
N ALA A 53 5.47 13.58 3.43
CA ALA A 53 4.45 12.54 3.58
C ALA A 53 3.81 12.16 2.23
N ASP A 54 3.61 13.14 1.34
CA ASP A 54 3.11 12.91 -0.02
C ASP A 54 4.06 12.02 -0.85
N GLU A 55 5.37 12.28 -0.78
CA GLU A 55 6.37 11.48 -1.48
C GLU A 55 6.46 10.06 -0.91
N HIS A 56 6.43 9.91 0.41
CA HIS A 56 6.36 8.59 1.03
C HIS A 56 5.08 7.84 0.64
N TRP A 57 3.94 8.53 0.60
CA TRP A 57 2.68 7.92 0.20
C TRP A 57 2.74 7.41 -1.24
N LYS A 58 3.29 8.21 -2.14
CA LYS A 58 3.49 7.82 -3.53
C LYS A 58 4.37 6.56 -3.64
N ILE A 59 5.51 6.53 -2.95
CA ILE A 59 6.42 5.37 -2.95
C ILE A 59 5.72 4.14 -2.39
N LEU A 60 5.05 4.26 -1.25
CA LEU A 60 4.33 3.17 -0.62
C LEU A 60 3.25 2.63 -1.57
N LYS A 61 2.45 3.51 -2.17
CA LYS A 61 1.44 3.14 -3.16
C LYS A 61 2.03 2.36 -4.33
N ASP A 62 3.11 2.85 -4.92
CA ASP A 62 3.77 2.18 -6.05
C ASP A 62 4.27 0.78 -5.65
N TRP A 63 4.80 0.64 -4.43
CA TRP A 63 5.21 -0.67 -3.89
C TRP A 63 4.02 -1.60 -3.67
N LEU A 64 2.92 -1.11 -3.09
CA LEU A 64 1.71 -1.92 -2.87
C LEU A 64 1.13 -2.42 -4.20
N LEU A 65 1.05 -1.56 -5.22
CA LEU A 65 0.54 -1.94 -6.54
C LEU A 65 1.48 -2.90 -7.28
N HIS A 66 2.79 -2.80 -7.06
CA HIS A 66 3.77 -3.66 -7.71
C HIS A 66 3.90 -5.04 -7.05
N TYR A 67 4.07 -5.07 -5.72
CA TYR A 67 4.37 -6.29 -4.97
C TYR A 67 3.13 -7.00 -4.44
N LEU A 68 2.02 -6.27 -4.25
CA LEU A 68 0.77 -6.80 -3.70
C LEU A 68 -0.45 -6.54 -4.63
N PRO A 69 -0.35 -6.82 -5.95
CA PRO A 69 -1.40 -6.46 -6.92
C PRO A 69 -2.72 -7.22 -6.72
N ARG A 70 -2.71 -8.31 -5.96
CA ARG A 70 -3.93 -9.05 -5.59
C ARG A 70 -4.64 -8.49 -4.36
N GLN A 71 -3.95 -7.65 -3.58
CA GLN A 71 -4.48 -7.09 -2.33
C GLN A 71 -4.86 -5.61 -2.49
N PHE A 72 -4.17 -4.90 -3.38
CA PHE A 72 -4.41 -3.48 -3.63
C PHE A 72 -4.64 -3.21 -5.11
N ARG A 73 -5.50 -2.24 -5.39
CA ARG A 73 -5.80 -1.75 -6.73
C ARG A 73 -5.97 -0.24 -6.73
N ARG A 74 -5.91 0.34 -7.91
CA ARG A 74 -6.32 1.71 -8.18
C ARG A 74 -7.73 1.71 -8.76
N PRO A 75 -8.71 2.38 -8.14
CA PRO A 75 -10.02 2.61 -8.77
C PRO A 75 -9.86 3.34 -10.10
N SER A 76 -10.75 3.04 -11.07
CA SER A 76 -10.66 3.65 -12.40
C SER A 76 -10.81 5.17 -12.32
N GLY A 77 -9.84 5.90 -12.88
CA GLY A 77 -9.88 7.36 -12.95
C GLY A 77 -9.54 8.09 -11.65
N SER A 78 -9.08 7.39 -10.60
CA SER A 78 -8.56 8.03 -9.38
C SER A 78 -7.11 7.67 -9.11
N ASP A 79 -6.44 8.43 -8.24
CA ASP A 79 -5.09 8.14 -7.77
C ASP A 79 -5.09 7.47 -6.38
N ASP A 80 -6.26 6.96 -6.00
CA ASP A 80 -6.51 6.36 -4.70
C ASP A 80 -5.98 4.92 -4.63
N ILE A 81 -5.79 4.44 -3.41
CA ILE A 81 -5.56 3.03 -3.11
C ILE A 81 -6.82 2.43 -2.52
N GLN A 82 -7.25 1.29 -3.05
CA GLN A 82 -8.33 0.49 -2.47
C GLN A 82 -7.89 -0.96 -2.38
N ARG A 83 -8.41 -1.69 -1.39
CA ARG A 83 -8.30 -3.13 -1.31
C ARG A 83 -8.93 -3.75 -2.56
N ALA A 84 -8.19 -4.63 -3.22
CA ALA A 84 -8.75 -5.52 -4.22
C ALA A 84 -9.65 -6.51 -3.47
N MET A 85 -10.96 -6.47 -3.71
CA MET A 85 -11.83 -7.56 -3.26
C MET A 85 -11.32 -8.82 -3.95
N GLU A 86 -11.17 -9.91 -3.20
CA GLU A 86 -11.19 -11.24 -3.83
C GLU A 86 -12.50 -11.29 -4.62
N ILE A 87 -12.39 -11.29 -5.95
CA ILE A 87 -13.46 -11.91 -6.73
C ILE A 87 -13.43 -13.33 -6.20
N ALA A 88 -14.46 -13.73 -5.44
CA ALA A 88 -14.63 -15.11 -5.06
C ALA A 88 -14.59 -15.92 -6.36
N ASP A 89 -13.48 -16.62 -6.58
CA ASP A 89 -13.38 -17.63 -7.63
C ASP A 89 -14.40 -18.70 -7.22
N TRP A 90 -15.61 -18.58 -7.75
CA TRP A 90 -16.55 -19.69 -7.83
C TRP A 90 -15.98 -20.64 -8.88
N SER A 91 -15.02 -21.47 -8.46
CA SER A 91 -14.57 -22.65 -9.19
C SER A 91 -15.23 -23.89 -8.59
#